data_AF-A0A091MAM6-F1
#
_entry.id   AF-A0A091MAM6-F1
#
_cell.length_a   1.000
_cell.length_b   1.000
_cell.length_c   1.000
_cell.angle_alpha   90.00
_cell.angle_beta   90.00
_cell.angle_gamma   90.00
#
_symmetry.space_group_name_H-M   'P 1'
#
loop_
_entity.id
_entity.type
_entity.pdbx_description
1 polymer ?
#
loop_
_entity_poly.entity_id
_entity_poly.type
_entity_poly.pdbx_seq_one_letter_code
_entity_poly.pdbx_strand_id
1 'polypeptide(L)'
;QEMAVPPAYADLGKSARDVFTKGYGFGLIKLDLKTKSENGLEFTSSGSANSETSKVSGSLETKYRWVEYGLMFTEKWNTDNTLGTEITLEDQLAHGLKLTFDSSFSPNTGKKSAKVKTGYKREHINIGCDMDFDIAGPSIRGALVLGYEGWLAGYQMTFETTKSRVTQSNFAVGYKTDEFQLHTNVNDGTEFGGSIYQKVNDKLETAVNLAWTAGNSNTRFGIAAKYQIDPDASFSAKVNNSSLIGLGYTQTLKPGIKLTLSALLDGKNVNAGGHKLGLGLEFEA
;
A
#
# COMPACT_ATOMS: atom_id res chain seq x y z
N GLN A 1 3.27 6.93 -29.85
CA GLN A 1 2.33 6.55 -28.77
C GLN A 1 3.20 5.93 -27.70
N GLU A 2 3.47 6.64 -26.61
CA GLU A 2 4.47 6.22 -25.63
C GLU A 2 3.96 4.96 -24.90
N MET A 3 4.63 3.83 -25.13
CA MET A 3 4.16 2.50 -24.71
C MET A 3 4.47 2.33 -23.22
N ALA A 4 3.43 2.43 -22.39
CA ALA A 4 3.59 2.46 -20.94
C ALA A 4 3.92 1.07 -20.36
N VAL A 5 4.93 1.03 -19.49
CA VAL A 5 5.23 -0.13 -18.64
C VAL A 5 4.06 -0.32 -17.66
N PRO A 6 3.38 -1.49 -17.65
CA PRO A 6 2.28 -1.71 -16.74
C PRO A 6 2.77 -1.78 -15.28
N PRO A 7 1.90 -1.45 -14.30
CA PRO A 7 2.25 -1.56 -12.88
C PRO A 7 2.39 -3.03 -12.46
N ALA A 8 3.01 -3.28 -11.31
CA ALA A 8 2.99 -4.61 -10.69
C ALA A 8 1.55 -4.99 -10.31
N TYR A 9 1.25 -6.29 -10.22
CA TYR A 9 -0.09 -6.78 -9.88
C TYR A 9 -0.65 -6.15 -8.59
N ALA A 10 0.20 -6.02 -7.57
CA ALA A 10 -0.18 -5.42 -6.28
C ALA A 10 -0.50 -3.92 -6.35
N ASP A 11 -0.10 -3.22 -7.41
CA ASP A 11 -0.35 -1.80 -7.66
C ASP A 11 -1.55 -1.57 -8.60
N LEU A 12 -2.20 -2.63 -9.12
CA LEU A 12 -3.46 -2.48 -9.84
C LEU A 12 -4.53 -1.88 -8.92
N GLY A 13 -5.22 -0.83 -9.39
CA GLY A 13 -6.20 -0.09 -8.58
C GLY A 13 -5.60 0.72 -7.41
N LYS A 14 -4.28 0.95 -7.40
CA LYS A 14 -3.62 1.71 -6.33
C LYS A 14 -4.17 3.13 -6.17
N SER A 15 -4.40 3.85 -7.26
CA SER A 15 -4.93 5.22 -7.19
C SER A 15 -6.28 5.28 -6.46
N ALA A 16 -7.20 4.35 -6.77
CA ALA A 16 -8.45 4.23 -6.02
C ALA A 16 -8.21 3.92 -4.54
N ARG A 17 -7.37 2.93 -4.23
CA ARG A 17 -7.01 2.59 -2.84
C ARG A 17 -6.39 3.75 -2.07
N ASP A 18 -5.55 4.54 -2.71
CA ASP A 18 -4.88 5.68 -2.12
C ASP A 18 -5.90 6.75 -1.67
N VAL A 19 -6.95 7.01 -2.47
CA VAL A 19 -8.04 7.92 -2.09
C VAL A 19 -8.81 7.40 -0.85
N PHE A 20 -8.93 6.08 -0.68
CA PHE A 20 -9.58 5.48 0.49
C PHE A 20 -8.68 5.40 1.74
N THR A 21 -7.36 5.50 1.61
CA THR A 21 -6.41 5.15 2.69
C THR A 21 -5.54 6.32 3.14
N LYS A 22 -5.03 7.14 2.22
CA LYS A 22 -4.20 8.32 2.55
C LYS A 22 -5.06 9.41 3.19
N GLY A 23 -4.48 10.15 4.14
CA GLY A 23 -5.19 11.20 4.90
C GLY A 23 -6.07 10.68 6.05
N TYR A 24 -6.02 9.39 6.36
CA TYR A 24 -6.76 8.77 7.45
C TYR A 24 -5.84 8.04 8.43
N GLY A 25 -6.03 8.27 9.73
CA GLY A 25 -5.28 7.64 10.82
C GLY A 25 -6.18 7.30 12.01
N PHE A 26 -7.36 6.73 11.75
CA PHE A 26 -8.42 6.57 12.75
C PHE A 26 -7.96 5.78 13.99
N GLY A 27 -8.19 6.34 15.17
CA GLY A 27 -7.86 5.70 16.45
C GLY A 27 -6.36 5.67 16.77
N LEU A 28 -5.54 6.41 16.01
CA LEU A 28 -4.10 6.48 16.19
C LEU A 28 -3.62 7.92 16.36
N ILE A 29 -2.71 8.11 17.31
CA ILE A 29 -1.86 9.29 17.36
C ILE A 29 -0.52 8.89 16.77
N LYS A 30 -0.19 9.39 15.59
CA LYS A 30 1.00 9.03 14.81
C LYS A 30 1.96 10.20 14.72
N LEU A 31 3.25 9.91 14.90
CA LEU A 31 4.35 10.84 14.71
C LEU A 31 5.35 10.20 13.73
N ASP A 32 5.52 10.81 12.56
CA ASP A 32 6.50 10.40 11.56
C ASP A 32 7.61 11.48 11.46
N LEU A 33 8.86 11.04 11.52
CA LEU A 33 10.05 11.86 11.32
C LEU A 33 10.84 11.28 10.15
N LYS A 34 10.95 12.03 9.06
CA LYS A 34 11.72 11.68 7.87
C LYS A 34 12.87 12.65 7.73
N THR A 35 14.08 12.12 7.65
CA THR A 35 15.28 12.92 7.39
C THR A 35 16.05 12.37 6.22
N LYS A 36 16.58 13.26 5.37
CA LYS A 36 17.45 12.89 4.27
C LYS A 36 18.81 13.56 4.42
N SER A 37 19.86 12.75 4.52
CA SER A 37 21.24 13.22 4.57
C SER A 37 21.82 13.34 3.16
N GLU A 38 22.75 14.27 2.96
CA GLU A 38 23.46 14.46 1.68
C GLU A 38 24.22 13.20 1.23
N ASN A 39 24.69 12.39 2.18
CA ASN A 39 25.43 11.15 1.93
C ASN A 39 24.55 9.97 1.45
N GLY A 40 23.28 10.21 1.09
CA GLY A 40 22.35 9.17 0.59
C GLY A 40 21.72 8.30 1.68
N LEU A 41 21.88 8.68 2.95
CA LEU A 41 21.21 8.08 4.11
C LEU A 41 19.84 8.75 4.33
N GLU A 42 18.78 7.96 4.32
CA GLU A 42 17.41 8.36 4.64
C GLU A 42 17.01 7.65 5.95
N PHE A 43 16.59 8.41 6.96
CA PHE A 43 16.03 7.84 8.18
C PHE A 43 14.54 8.15 8.25
N THR A 44 13.74 7.14 8.57
CA THR A 44 12.33 7.29 8.87
C THR A 44 12.05 6.68 10.24
N SER A 45 11.76 7.53 11.22
CA SER A 45 11.31 7.10 12.55
C SER A 45 9.81 7.35 12.65
N SER A 46 9.05 6.34 13.05
CA SER A 46 7.60 6.42 13.23
C SER A 46 7.22 5.91 14.60
N GLY A 47 6.43 6.69 15.33
CA GLY A 47 5.76 6.30 16.56
C GLY A 47 4.25 6.34 16.37
N SER A 48 3.53 5.36 16.89
CA SER A 48 2.07 5.39 16.91
C SER A 48 1.53 4.91 18.25
N ALA A 49 0.57 5.66 18.80
CA ALA A 49 -0.18 5.29 19.99
C ALA A 49 -1.62 4.99 19.59
N ASN A 50 -2.12 3.82 19.96
CA ASN A 50 -3.51 3.43 19.73
C ASN A 50 -4.40 3.95 20.87
N SER A 51 -5.38 4.79 20.54
CA SER A 51 -6.22 5.48 21.53
C SER A 51 -7.19 4.55 22.26
N GLU A 52 -7.51 3.38 21.69
CA GLU A 52 -8.44 2.41 22.29
C GLU A 52 -7.72 1.43 23.22
N THR A 53 -6.52 1.01 22.85
CA THR A 53 -5.77 -0.04 23.58
C THR A 53 -4.64 0.52 24.44
N SER A 54 -4.33 1.81 24.33
CA SER A 54 -3.19 2.48 24.95
C SER A 54 -1.83 1.86 24.61
N LYS A 55 -1.77 1.00 23.57
CA LYS A 55 -0.52 0.42 23.09
C LYS A 55 0.24 1.44 22.26
N VAL A 56 1.54 1.53 22.50
CA VAL A 56 2.46 2.36 21.75
C VAL A 56 3.41 1.45 20.97
N SER A 57 3.54 1.71 19.67
CA SER A 57 4.49 1.03 18.80
C SER A 57 5.42 2.05 18.14
N GLY A 58 6.65 1.62 17.91
CA GLY A 58 7.65 2.42 17.23
C GLY A 58 8.36 1.61 16.15
N SER A 59 8.83 2.29 15.12
CA SER A 59 9.66 1.71 14.07
C SER A 59 10.70 2.71 13.61
N LEU A 60 11.89 2.22 13.33
CA LEU A 60 12.99 2.93 12.69
C LEU A 60 13.32 2.22 11.38
N GLU A 61 13.31 2.95 10.27
CA GLU A 61 13.81 2.52 8.97
C GLU A 61 15.02 3.39 8.60
N THR A 62 16.14 2.75 8.32
CA THR A 62 17.35 3.37 7.78
C THR A 62 17.54 2.86 6.35
N LYS A 63 17.55 3.76 5.38
CA LYS A 63 17.77 3.44 3.98
C LYS A 63 19.06 4.08 3.50
N TYR A 64 19.89 3.29 2.85
CA TYR A 64 21.17 3.73 2.31
C TYR A 64 21.24 3.39 0.82
N ARG A 65 21.38 4.42 -0.01
CA ARG A 65 21.40 4.30 -1.46
C ARG A 65 22.81 4.37 -2.00
N TRP A 66 23.26 3.30 -2.63
CA TRP A 66 24.48 3.22 -3.43
C TRP A 66 24.14 3.35 -4.90
N VAL A 67 23.95 4.60 -5.32
CA VAL A 67 23.45 4.95 -6.66
C VAL A 67 24.37 4.44 -7.77
N GLU A 68 25.70 4.50 -7.58
CA GLU A 68 26.69 4.04 -8.55
C GLU A 68 26.50 2.57 -8.96
N TYR A 69 26.03 1.73 -8.03
CA TYR A 69 25.85 0.29 -8.23
C TYR A 69 24.37 -0.13 -8.27
N GLY A 70 23.42 0.82 -8.36
CA GLY A 70 21.98 0.53 -8.33
C GLY A 70 21.54 -0.24 -7.07
N LEU A 71 22.31 -0.10 -5.98
CA LEU A 71 22.14 -0.84 -4.74
C LEU A 71 21.40 0.01 -3.71
N MET A 72 20.49 -0.62 -2.98
CA MET A 72 19.79 0.01 -1.86
C MET A 72 19.74 -0.97 -0.69
N PHE A 73 20.27 -0.54 0.45
CA PHE A 73 20.19 -1.26 1.71
C PHE A 73 19.15 -0.59 2.58
N THR A 74 18.21 -1.35 3.14
CA THR A 74 17.21 -0.86 4.06
C THR A 74 17.20 -1.72 5.31
N GLU A 75 17.47 -1.11 6.46
CA GLU A 75 17.39 -1.74 7.77
C GLU A 75 16.16 -1.23 8.49
N LYS A 76 15.37 -2.14 9.06
CA LYS A 76 14.13 -1.87 9.78
C LYS A 76 14.24 -2.47 11.17
N TRP A 77 13.88 -1.69 12.17
CA TRP A 77 13.77 -2.15 13.55
C TRP A 77 12.49 -1.62 14.16
N ASN A 78 11.80 -2.44 14.95
CA ASN A 78 10.58 -2.03 15.64
C ASN A 78 10.63 -2.35 17.14
N THR A 79 9.66 -1.79 17.88
CA THR A 79 9.56 -1.94 19.34
C THR A 79 9.27 -3.38 19.79
N ASP A 80 8.81 -4.25 18.89
CA ASP A 80 8.67 -5.69 19.15
C ASP A 80 10.00 -6.46 18.93
N ASN A 81 11.11 -5.73 18.80
CA ASN A 81 12.45 -6.21 18.51
C ASN A 81 12.60 -6.98 17.20
N THR A 82 11.65 -6.84 16.26
CA THR A 82 11.80 -7.43 14.93
C THR A 82 12.79 -6.60 14.12
N LEU A 83 13.82 -7.27 13.62
CA LEU A 83 14.83 -6.73 12.73
C LEU A 83 14.50 -7.15 11.29
N GLY A 84 14.70 -6.26 10.33
CA GLY A 84 14.48 -6.51 8.93
C GLY A 84 15.59 -5.89 8.08
N THR A 85 16.24 -6.69 7.24
CA THR A 85 17.28 -6.26 6.31
C THR A 85 16.78 -6.49 4.89
N GLU A 86 16.72 -5.44 4.08
CA GLU A 86 16.30 -5.50 2.68
C GLU A 86 17.41 -4.95 1.78
N ILE A 87 17.89 -5.76 0.86
CA ILE A 87 18.92 -5.42 -0.13
C ILE A 87 18.26 -5.46 -1.50
N THR A 88 18.24 -4.33 -2.20
CA THR A 88 17.65 -4.19 -3.52
C THR A 88 18.72 -3.82 -4.55
N LEU A 89 18.71 -4.52 -5.67
CA LEU A 89 19.48 -4.27 -6.89
C LEU A 89 18.50 -3.94 -8.00
N GLU A 90 18.62 -2.76 -8.60
CA GLU A 90 17.76 -2.34 -9.72
C GLU A 90 18.62 -1.93 -10.93
N ASP A 91 18.17 -2.35 -12.12
CA ASP A 91 18.71 -1.97 -13.43
C ASP A 91 20.20 -2.31 -13.70
N GLN A 92 20.83 -3.17 -12.89
CA GLN A 92 22.24 -3.55 -13.06
C GLN A 92 22.49 -4.63 -14.11
N LEU A 93 21.75 -5.75 -14.05
CA LEU A 93 21.94 -6.88 -14.99
C LEU A 93 21.18 -6.66 -16.31
N ALA A 94 19.99 -6.05 -16.22
CA ALA A 94 19.17 -5.71 -17.37
C ALA A 94 18.24 -4.55 -17.00
N HIS A 95 17.98 -3.66 -17.96
CA HIS A 95 17.00 -2.59 -17.79
C HIS A 95 15.63 -3.17 -17.48
N GLY A 96 15.02 -2.67 -16.41
CA GLY A 96 13.74 -3.10 -15.88
C GLY A 96 13.82 -4.27 -14.90
N LEU A 97 15.00 -4.85 -14.64
CA LEU A 97 15.18 -5.90 -13.66
C LEU A 97 15.38 -5.32 -12.26
N LYS A 98 14.64 -5.87 -11.29
CA LYS A 98 14.76 -5.58 -9.87
C LYS A 98 14.89 -6.88 -9.09
N LEU A 99 15.95 -7.00 -8.30
CA LEU A 99 16.17 -8.12 -7.40
C LEU A 99 16.19 -7.59 -5.98
N THR A 100 15.41 -8.20 -5.09
CA THR A 100 15.37 -7.82 -3.68
C THR A 100 15.53 -9.06 -2.81
N PHE A 101 16.53 -9.03 -1.93
CA PHE A 101 16.68 -9.97 -0.83
C PHE A 101 16.16 -9.31 0.45
N ASP A 102 15.24 -9.96 1.15
CA ASP A 102 14.54 -9.43 2.32
C ASP A 102 14.65 -10.47 3.44
N SER A 103 15.25 -10.12 4.56
CA SER A 103 15.47 -11.00 5.70
C SER A 103 14.82 -10.38 6.92
N SER A 104 14.08 -11.17 7.69
CA SER A 104 13.49 -10.73 8.95
C SER A 104 13.78 -11.71 10.08
N PHE A 105 14.06 -11.15 11.25
CA PHE A 105 14.33 -11.89 12.48
C PHE A 105 13.59 -11.26 13.67
N SER A 106 12.81 -12.07 14.36
CA SER A 106 12.13 -11.71 15.61
C SER A 106 12.76 -12.48 16.78
N PRO A 107 13.65 -11.86 17.58
CA PRO A 107 14.32 -12.52 18.70
C PRO A 107 13.34 -13.10 19.74
N ASN A 108 12.25 -12.37 20.02
CA ASN A 108 11.25 -12.75 21.02
C ASN A 108 10.57 -14.10 20.72
N THR A 109 10.43 -14.46 19.45
CA THR A 109 9.79 -15.72 19.01
C THR A 109 10.77 -16.70 18.39
N GLY A 110 12.02 -16.28 18.13
CA GLY A 110 13.00 -17.01 17.34
C GLY A 110 12.65 -17.13 15.85
N LYS A 111 11.55 -16.50 15.39
CA LYS A 111 11.11 -16.61 14.00
C LYS A 111 12.10 -15.93 13.06
N LYS A 112 12.48 -16.65 12.01
CA LYS A 112 13.30 -16.17 10.90
C LYS A 112 12.54 -16.40 9.61
N SER A 113 12.60 -15.43 8.71
CA SER A 113 12.05 -15.54 7.37
C SER A 113 13.00 -14.85 6.40
N ALA A 114 13.22 -15.45 5.24
CA ALA A 114 13.92 -14.80 4.13
C ALA A 114 13.03 -14.79 2.89
N LYS A 115 13.05 -13.72 2.12
CA LYS A 115 12.33 -13.60 0.85
C LYS A 115 13.27 -13.16 -0.24
N VAL A 116 13.13 -13.78 -1.40
CA VAL A 116 13.82 -13.37 -2.63
C VAL A 116 12.74 -12.92 -3.60
N LYS A 117 12.72 -11.62 -3.91
CA LYS A 117 11.78 -11.01 -4.85
C LYS A 117 12.51 -10.68 -6.13
N THR A 118 11.94 -11.06 -7.24
CA THR A 118 12.47 -10.79 -8.57
C THR A 118 11.37 -10.13 -9.38
N GLY A 119 11.66 -8.96 -9.95
CA GLY A 119 10.74 -8.19 -10.75
C GLY A 119 11.38 -7.87 -12.08
N TYR A 120 10.64 -8.02 -13.16
CA TYR A 120 11.09 -7.63 -14.49
C TYR A 120 9.98 -6.86 -15.20
N LYS A 121 10.27 -5.61 -15.56
CA LYS A 121 9.33 -4.71 -16.21
C LYS A 121 9.86 -4.29 -17.59
N ARG A 122 9.00 -4.35 -18.60
CA ARG A 122 9.24 -3.86 -19.96
C ARG A 122 7.95 -3.29 -20.54
N GLU A 123 8.02 -2.73 -21.73
CA GLU A 123 6.84 -2.34 -22.48
C GLU A 123 5.84 -3.50 -22.50
N HIS A 124 4.57 -3.20 -22.17
CA HIS A 124 3.45 -4.14 -22.11
C HIS A 124 3.53 -5.26 -21.06
N ILE A 125 4.65 -5.44 -20.34
CA ILE A 125 4.85 -6.61 -19.47
C ILE A 125 5.44 -6.20 -18.12
N ASN A 126 4.87 -6.70 -17.04
CA ASN A 126 5.45 -6.64 -15.70
C ASN A 126 5.32 -8.00 -15.02
N ILE A 127 6.44 -8.62 -14.70
CA ILE A 127 6.53 -9.95 -14.09
C ILE A 127 7.14 -9.81 -12.70
N GLY A 128 6.55 -10.46 -11.72
CA GLY A 128 7.08 -10.60 -10.37
C GLY A 128 7.12 -12.06 -9.95
N CYS A 129 8.18 -12.45 -9.26
CA CYS A 129 8.28 -13.74 -8.58
C CYS A 129 8.93 -13.53 -7.21
N ASP A 130 8.14 -13.80 -6.17
CA ASP A 130 8.57 -13.73 -4.78
C ASP A 130 8.65 -15.13 -4.21
N MET A 131 9.83 -15.53 -3.76
CA MET A 131 10.04 -16.78 -3.02
C MET A 131 10.16 -16.45 -1.54
N ASP A 132 9.23 -16.94 -0.73
CA ASP A 132 9.23 -16.77 0.73
C ASP A 132 9.72 -18.06 1.38
N PHE A 133 10.81 -17.97 2.13
CA PHE A 133 11.42 -19.03 2.90
C PHE A 133 11.07 -18.85 4.38
N ASP A 134 9.85 -19.27 4.75
CA ASP A 134 9.42 -19.39 6.14
C ASP A 134 9.76 -20.78 6.69
N ILE A 135 9.82 -20.90 8.01
CA ILE A 135 10.03 -22.17 8.75
C ILE A 135 8.93 -23.19 8.42
N ALA A 136 7.71 -22.72 8.13
CA ALA A 136 6.59 -23.57 7.70
C ALA A 136 6.79 -24.20 6.31
N GLY A 137 7.81 -23.76 5.59
CA GLY A 137 8.22 -24.23 4.28
C GLY A 137 8.10 -23.16 3.20
N PRO A 138 8.82 -23.32 2.07
CA PRO A 138 8.81 -22.33 1.01
C PRO A 138 7.43 -22.09 0.39
N SER A 139 7.18 -20.84 0.00
CA SER A 139 6.08 -20.49 -0.89
C SER A 139 6.57 -19.62 -2.04
N ILE A 140 5.99 -19.82 -3.22
CA ILE A 140 6.35 -19.10 -4.43
C ILE A 140 5.13 -18.32 -4.90
N ARG A 141 5.25 -17.00 -4.94
CA ARG A 141 4.22 -16.10 -5.44
C ARG A 141 4.63 -15.51 -6.78
N GLY A 142 3.96 -15.95 -7.84
CA GLY A 142 4.13 -15.41 -9.19
C GLY A 142 3.09 -14.34 -9.47
N ALA A 143 3.48 -13.31 -10.21
CA ALA A 143 2.59 -12.27 -10.73
C ALA A 143 2.98 -11.91 -12.16
N LEU A 144 1.99 -11.72 -13.02
CA LEU A 144 2.15 -11.25 -14.40
C LEU A 144 1.10 -10.19 -14.67
N VAL A 145 1.50 -9.07 -15.25
CA VAL A 145 0.60 -8.03 -15.76
C VAL A 145 0.97 -7.74 -17.20
N LEU A 146 -0.02 -7.86 -18.08
CA LEU A 146 0.04 -7.49 -19.48
C LEU A 146 -0.72 -6.18 -19.68
N GLY A 147 -0.17 -5.26 -20.47
CA GLY A 147 -0.79 -3.98 -20.81
C GLY A 147 -0.92 -3.81 -22.31
N TYR A 148 -2.09 -3.41 -22.81
CA TYR A 148 -2.32 -3.15 -24.24
C TYR A 148 -3.36 -2.06 -24.43
N GLU A 149 -3.01 -0.96 -25.14
CA GLU A 149 -3.93 0.17 -25.43
C GLU A 149 -4.75 0.66 -24.22
N GLY A 150 -4.09 0.78 -23.05
CA GLY A 150 -4.71 1.20 -21.79
C GLY A 150 -5.38 0.08 -20.99
N TRP A 151 -5.67 -1.08 -21.61
CA TRP A 151 -6.12 -2.27 -20.91
C TRP A 151 -4.99 -2.91 -20.13
N LEU A 152 -5.33 -3.49 -18.99
CA LEU A 152 -4.43 -4.21 -18.09
C LEU A 152 -5.06 -5.57 -17.77
N ALA A 153 -4.32 -6.64 -17.94
CA ALA A 153 -4.71 -7.99 -17.54
C ALA A 153 -3.64 -8.54 -16.58
N GLY A 154 -4.04 -8.86 -15.36
CA GLY A 154 -3.18 -9.34 -14.30
C GLY A 154 -3.53 -10.76 -13.88
N TYR A 155 -2.51 -11.55 -13.60
CA TYR A 155 -2.64 -12.85 -12.94
C TYR A 155 -1.65 -12.92 -11.78
N GLN A 156 -2.09 -13.43 -10.64
CA GLN A 156 -1.25 -13.71 -9.49
C GLN A 156 -1.56 -15.10 -8.95
N MET A 157 -0.52 -15.85 -8.61
CA MET A 157 -0.66 -17.16 -7.99
C MET A 157 0.29 -17.31 -6.80
N THR A 158 -0.12 -18.10 -5.83
CA THR A 158 0.74 -18.53 -4.71
C THR A 158 0.75 -20.05 -4.65
N PHE A 159 1.94 -20.65 -4.71
CA PHE A 159 2.18 -22.07 -4.57
C PHE A 159 2.88 -22.36 -3.24
N GLU A 160 2.29 -23.21 -2.40
CA GLU A 160 2.90 -23.65 -1.15
C GLU A 160 3.58 -25.00 -1.35
N THR A 161 4.91 -25.07 -1.19
CA THR A 161 5.65 -26.31 -1.48
C THR A 161 5.33 -27.42 -0.48
N THR A 162 5.08 -27.07 0.78
CA THR A 162 4.73 -28.02 1.85
C THR A 162 3.44 -28.78 1.54
N LYS A 163 2.46 -28.12 0.90
CA LYS A 163 1.20 -28.75 0.48
C LYS A 163 1.23 -29.23 -0.98
N SER A 164 2.27 -28.86 -1.73
CA SER A 164 2.39 -29.09 -3.17
C SER A 164 1.13 -28.68 -3.95
N ARG A 165 0.56 -27.52 -3.59
CA ARG A 165 -0.69 -27.02 -4.18
C ARG A 165 -0.67 -25.51 -4.34
N VAL A 166 -1.33 -25.02 -5.39
CA VAL A 166 -1.70 -23.61 -5.52
C VAL A 166 -2.74 -23.26 -4.46
N THR A 167 -2.42 -22.32 -3.58
CA THR A 167 -3.32 -21.88 -2.50
C THR A 167 -3.99 -20.55 -2.77
N GLN A 168 -3.43 -19.74 -3.68
CA GLN A 168 -4.07 -18.52 -4.17
C GLN A 168 -3.97 -18.43 -5.68
N SER A 169 -5.05 -18.00 -6.32
CA SER A 169 -5.13 -17.74 -7.76
C SER A 169 -6.05 -16.56 -8.00
N ASN A 170 -5.45 -15.41 -8.29
CA ASN A 170 -6.14 -14.14 -8.43
C ASN A 170 -6.03 -13.63 -9.87
N PHE A 171 -7.14 -13.15 -10.41
CA PHE A 171 -7.21 -12.51 -11.72
C PHE A 171 -7.60 -11.06 -11.55
N ALA A 172 -7.03 -10.19 -12.38
CA ALA A 172 -7.40 -8.79 -12.42
C ALA A 172 -7.53 -8.33 -13.88
N VAL A 173 -8.54 -7.50 -14.15
CA VAL A 173 -8.67 -6.78 -15.42
C VAL A 173 -8.86 -5.31 -15.08
N GLY A 174 -8.25 -4.43 -15.85
CA GLY A 174 -8.38 -3.01 -15.65
C GLY A 174 -8.24 -2.24 -16.94
N TYR A 175 -8.59 -0.98 -16.85
CA TYR A 175 -8.40 0.01 -17.91
C TYR A 175 -7.86 1.27 -17.27
N LYS A 176 -6.77 1.81 -17.80
CA LYS A 176 -6.08 2.97 -17.26
C LYS A 176 -5.88 4.03 -18.32
N THR A 177 -6.29 5.23 -17.97
CA THR A 177 -5.99 6.49 -18.65
C THR A 177 -5.42 7.47 -17.62
N ASP A 178 -5.08 8.69 -18.04
CA ASP A 178 -4.55 9.70 -17.12
C ASP A 178 -5.60 10.21 -16.12
N GLU A 179 -6.87 10.25 -16.52
CA GLU A 179 -7.97 10.79 -15.72
C GLU A 179 -8.82 9.71 -15.06
N PHE A 180 -8.83 8.50 -15.61
CA PHE A 180 -9.74 7.44 -15.19
C PHE A 180 -9.03 6.08 -15.09
N GLN A 181 -9.32 5.34 -14.03
CA GLN A 181 -8.88 3.95 -13.88
C GLN A 181 -10.05 3.07 -13.45
N LEU A 182 -10.30 2.01 -14.22
CA LEU A 182 -11.15 0.89 -13.84
C LEU A 182 -10.25 -0.26 -13.42
N HIS A 183 -10.57 -0.91 -12.31
CA HIS A 183 -9.90 -2.12 -11.87
C HIS A 183 -10.92 -3.09 -11.32
N THR A 184 -10.92 -4.32 -11.81
CA THR A 184 -11.70 -5.44 -11.28
C THR A 184 -10.77 -6.59 -10.97
N ASN A 185 -11.11 -7.36 -9.95
CA ASN A 185 -10.36 -8.55 -9.58
C ASN A 185 -11.27 -9.65 -9.05
N VAL A 186 -10.80 -10.87 -9.20
CA VAL A 186 -11.41 -12.08 -8.64
C VAL A 186 -10.32 -12.85 -7.92
N ASN A 187 -10.45 -12.99 -6.60
CA ASN A 187 -9.54 -13.77 -5.79
C ASN A 187 -10.15 -15.15 -5.53
N ASP A 188 -9.39 -16.19 -5.86
CA ASP A 188 -9.74 -17.60 -5.63
C ASP A 188 -11.12 -18.02 -6.18
N GLY A 189 -11.65 -17.29 -7.18
CA GLY A 189 -12.99 -17.49 -7.73
C GLY A 189 -14.15 -17.20 -6.78
N THR A 190 -13.87 -16.63 -5.58
CA THR A 190 -14.87 -16.48 -4.52
C THR A 190 -15.02 -15.04 -4.04
N GLU A 191 -13.95 -14.25 -4.02
CA GLU A 191 -14.03 -12.84 -3.65
C GLU A 191 -13.87 -11.97 -4.90
N PHE A 192 -14.84 -11.09 -5.12
CA PHE A 192 -14.86 -10.20 -6.26
C PHE A 192 -14.68 -8.77 -5.77
N GLY A 193 -13.81 -8.03 -6.44
CA GLY A 193 -13.56 -6.62 -6.17
C GLY A 193 -13.62 -5.79 -7.44
N GLY A 194 -13.99 -4.52 -7.27
CA GLY A 194 -14.09 -3.55 -8.34
C GLY A 194 -13.82 -2.17 -7.78
N SER A 195 -12.99 -1.38 -8.45
CA SER A 195 -12.74 0.00 -8.08
C SER A 195 -12.70 0.88 -9.32
N ILE A 196 -13.21 2.09 -9.15
CA ILE A 196 -13.15 3.16 -10.14
C ILE A 196 -12.40 4.31 -9.48
N TYR A 197 -11.41 4.84 -10.17
CA TYR A 197 -10.73 6.07 -9.81
C TYR A 197 -10.99 7.11 -10.91
N GLN A 198 -11.25 8.34 -10.50
CA GLN A 198 -11.43 9.46 -11.40
C GLN A 198 -10.73 10.70 -10.86
N LYS A 199 -9.80 11.26 -11.62
CA LYS A 199 -9.28 12.61 -11.43
C LYS A 199 -10.26 13.57 -12.11
N VAL A 200 -11.22 14.10 -11.36
CA VAL A 200 -12.30 14.97 -11.87
C VAL A 200 -11.75 16.31 -12.37
N ASN A 201 -10.76 16.85 -11.65
CA ASN A 201 -9.97 18.01 -12.05
C ASN A 201 -8.66 18.03 -11.24
N ASP A 202 -7.85 19.08 -11.37
CA ASP A 202 -6.57 19.19 -10.67
C ASP A 202 -6.68 19.28 -9.13
N LYS A 203 -7.87 19.52 -8.60
CA LYS A 203 -8.13 19.61 -7.16
C LYS A 203 -8.94 18.44 -6.60
N LEU A 204 -9.72 17.73 -7.42
CA LEU A 204 -10.67 16.72 -6.97
C LEU A 204 -10.36 15.36 -7.58
N GLU A 205 -10.05 14.41 -6.71
CA GLU A 205 -9.93 12.99 -7.02
C GLU A 205 -11.06 12.23 -6.32
N THR A 206 -11.74 11.33 -7.03
CA THR A 206 -12.80 10.49 -6.47
C THR A 206 -12.48 9.03 -6.71
N ALA A 207 -12.97 8.18 -5.81
CA ALA A 207 -12.86 6.75 -5.95
C ALA A 207 -14.13 6.05 -5.47
N VAL A 208 -14.48 4.97 -6.15
CA VAL A 208 -15.54 4.06 -5.77
C VAL A 208 -14.94 2.68 -5.60
N ASN A 209 -15.38 1.95 -4.58
CA ASN A 209 -14.98 0.57 -4.35
C ASN A 209 -16.20 -0.31 -4.12
N LEU A 210 -16.20 -1.48 -4.74
CA LEU A 210 -17.22 -2.51 -4.70
C LEU A 210 -16.52 -3.82 -4.36
N ALA A 211 -17.07 -4.56 -3.41
CA ALA A 211 -16.61 -5.91 -3.11
C ALA A 211 -17.78 -6.80 -2.75
N TRP A 212 -17.81 -8.03 -3.25
CA TRP A 212 -18.78 -9.04 -2.84
C TRP A 212 -18.12 -10.42 -2.78
N THR A 213 -18.76 -11.34 -2.06
CA THR A 213 -18.29 -12.72 -1.91
C THR A 213 -19.33 -13.67 -2.51
N ALA A 214 -18.91 -14.62 -3.33
CA ALA A 214 -19.77 -15.66 -3.88
C ALA A 214 -20.53 -16.40 -2.76
N GLY A 215 -21.82 -16.65 -2.97
CA GLY A 215 -22.69 -17.27 -1.97
C GLY A 215 -23.21 -16.32 -0.88
N ASN A 216 -22.81 -15.04 -0.91
CA ASN A 216 -23.36 -14.00 -0.04
C ASN A 216 -24.02 -12.90 -0.88
N SER A 217 -25.27 -12.56 -0.57
CA SER A 217 -26.00 -11.48 -1.26
C SER A 217 -25.55 -10.08 -0.84
N ASN A 218 -24.80 -9.95 0.27
CA ASN A 218 -24.33 -8.66 0.75
C ASN A 218 -23.17 -8.15 -0.12
N THR A 219 -23.36 -6.97 -0.69
CA THR A 219 -22.30 -6.20 -1.35
C THR A 219 -21.74 -5.18 -0.37
N ARG A 220 -20.42 -4.98 -0.37
CA ARG A 220 -19.75 -3.87 0.32
C ARG A 220 -19.44 -2.80 -0.71
N PHE A 221 -19.83 -1.57 -0.41
CA PHE A 221 -19.67 -0.45 -1.31
C PHE A 221 -19.14 0.75 -0.53
N GLY A 222 -18.20 1.47 -1.13
CA GLY A 222 -17.68 2.71 -0.60
C GLY A 222 -17.49 3.77 -1.68
N ILE A 223 -17.64 5.02 -1.29
CA ILE A 223 -17.32 6.20 -2.09
C ILE A 223 -16.31 7.00 -1.28
N ALA A 224 -15.25 7.49 -1.93
CA ALA A 224 -14.29 8.38 -1.34
C ALA A 224 -13.98 9.54 -2.29
N ALA A 225 -13.65 10.68 -1.71
CA ALA A 225 -13.23 11.87 -2.41
C ALA A 225 -12.07 12.50 -1.64
N LYS A 226 -11.09 12.98 -2.39
CA LYS A 226 -9.98 13.79 -1.90
C LYS A 226 -10.00 15.10 -2.65
N TYR A 227 -10.12 16.19 -1.90
CA TYR A 227 -10.20 17.54 -2.40
C TYR A 227 -9.01 18.36 -1.89
N GLN A 228 -8.20 18.85 -2.82
CA GLN A 228 -7.13 19.80 -2.55
C GLN A 228 -7.73 21.21 -2.50
N ILE A 229 -7.77 21.79 -1.31
CA ILE A 229 -8.33 23.12 -1.08
C ILE A 229 -7.38 24.16 -1.68
N ASP A 230 -6.11 24.04 -1.30
CA ASP A 230 -4.98 24.86 -1.73
C ASP A 230 -3.67 24.02 -1.72
N PRO A 231 -2.49 24.57 -2.07
CA PRO A 231 -1.24 23.82 -2.06
C PRO A 231 -0.84 23.21 -0.71
N ASP A 232 -1.31 23.78 0.40
CA ASP A 232 -0.92 23.40 1.75
C ASP A 232 -2.02 22.63 2.50
N ALA A 233 -3.25 22.61 2.00
CA ALA A 233 -4.40 21.99 2.65
C ALA A 233 -5.18 21.02 1.75
N SER A 234 -5.56 19.87 2.31
CA SER A 234 -6.43 18.90 1.65
C SER A 234 -7.46 18.29 2.60
N PHE A 235 -8.63 17.99 2.05
CA PHE A 235 -9.74 17.35 2.74
C PHE A 235 -10.06 16.03 2.07
N SER A 236 -10.22 14.97 2.85
CA SER A 236 -10.58 13.64 2.38
C SER A 236 -11.83 13.17 3.09
N ALA A 237 -12.83 12.72 2.34
CA ALA A 237 -14.07 12.17 2.87
C ALA A 237 -14.37 10.82 2.24
N LYS A 238 -14.87 9.88 3.04
CA LYS A 238 -15.33 8.58 2.54
C LYS A 238 -16.55 8.10 3.28
N VAL A 239 -17.41 7.38 2.59
CA VAL A 239 -18.59 6.74 3.15
C VAL A 239 -18.68 5.31 2.65
N ASN A 240 -19.29 4.43 3.43
CA ASN A 240 -19.62 3.08 2.98
C ASN A 240 -21.05 2.68 3.30
N ASN A 241 -21.50 1.57 2.71
CA ASN A 241 -22.85 1.05 2.91
C ASN A 241 -23.08 0.37 4.28
N SER A 242 -22.06 0.36 5.16
CA SER A 242 -22.22 0.06 6.59
C SER A 242 -22.53 1.32 7.41
N SER A 243 -22.78 2.45 6.75
CA SER A 243 -23.04 3.75 7.36
C SER A 243 -21.84 4.35 8.08
N LEU A 244 -20.60 3.95 7.76
CA LEU A 244 -19.42 4.58 8.32
C LEU A 244 -19.02 5.80 7.50
N ILE A 245 -18.76 6.93 8.16
CA ILE A 245 -18.31 8.17 7.55
C ILE A 245 -16.90 8.48 8.04
N GLY A 246 -15.94 8.49 7.13
CA GLY A 246 -14.55 8.86 7.40
C GLY A 246 -14.25 10.27 6.92
N LEU A 247 -13.74 11.11 7.80
CA LEU A 247 -13.30 12.47 7.52
C LEU A 247 -11.79 12.57 7.80
N GLY A 248 -11.08 13.30 6.96
CA GLY A 248 -9.65 13.55 7.07
C GLY A 248 -9.34 14.96 6.61
N TYR A 249 -8.55 15.71 7.38
CA TYR A 249 -8.07 17.03 7.03
C TYR A 249 -6.56 17.06 7.23
N THR A 250 -5.82 17.38 6.19
CA THR A 250 -4.36 17.50 6.23
C THR A 250 -3.96 18.92 5.92
N GLN A 251 -3.17 19.53 6.80
CA GLN A 251 -2.65 20.88 6.70
C GLN A 251 -1.13 20.87 6.83
N THR A 252 -0.46 21.54 5.89
CA THR A 252 0.95 21.90 6.00
C THR A 252 1.02 23.15 6.89
N LEU A 253 1.62 23.03 8.07
CA LEU A 253 1.73 24.12 9.05
C LEU A 253 2.95 25.01 8.75
N LYS A 254 4.02 24.37 8.31
CA LYS A 254 5.27 24.96 7.85
C LYS A 254 5.86 24.05 6.76
N PRO A 255 6.78 24.55 5.92
CA PRO A 255 7.56 23.69 5.03
C PRO A 255 8.17 22.53 5.84
N GLY A 256 7.89 21.29 5.42
CA GLY A 256 8.34 20.09 6.12
C GLY A 256 7.48 19.65 7.32
N ILE A 257 6.41 20.35 7.70
CA ILE A 257 5.53 19.95 8.83
C ILE A 257 4.10 19.81 8.36
N LYS A 258 3.57 18.58 8.40
CA LYS A 258 2.17 18.27 8.06
C LYS A 258 1.42 17.74 9.28
N LEU A 259 0.27 18.35 9.54
CA LEU A 259 -0.70 17.89 10.53
C LEU A 259 -1.89 17.25 9.81
N THR A 260 -2.26 16.04 10.19
CA THR A 260 -3.46 15.35 9.73
C THR A 260 -4.39 15.08 10.90
N LEU A 261 -5.64 15.50 10.78
CA LEU A 261 -6.73 15.16 11.70
C LEU A 261 -7.68 14.21 10.97
N SER A 262 -8.13 13.15 11.64
CA SER A 262 -9.07 12.22 11.05
C SER A 262 -10.13 11.75 12.04
N ALA A 263 -11.34 11.51 11.56
CA ALA A 263 -12.47 11.06 12.35
C ALA A 263 -13.24 9.98 11.60
N LEU A 264 -13.54 8.87 12.25
CA LEU A 264 -14.45 7.84 11.76
C LEU A 264 -15.70 7.85 12.61
N LEU A 265 -16.82 8.21 12.00
CA LEU A 265 -18.13 8.33 12.61
C LEU A 265 -18.99 7.12 12.21
N ASP A 266 -19.69 6.54 13.19
CA ASP A 266 -20.71 5.53 12.93
C ASP A 266 -22.05 6.24 12.70
N GLY A 267 -22.49 6.28 11.43
CA GLY A 267 -23.73 6.90 11.01
C GLY A 267 -24.99 6.27 11.61
N LYS A 268 -24.92 5.02 12.11
CA LYS A 268 -26.05 4.39 12.82
C LYS A 268 -26.15 4.87 14.27
N ASN A 269 -25.02 5.29 14.86
CA ASN A 269 -24.88 5.59 16.28
C ASN A 269 -24.22 6.96 16.54
N VAL A 270 -24.48 7.96 15.70
CA VAL A 270 -23.85 9.30 15.80
C VAL A 270 -24.07 9.92 17.18
N ASN A 271 -25.24 9.71 17.78
CA ASN A 271 -25.58 10.28 19.09
C ASN A 271 -25.05 9.47 20.29
N ALA A 272 -24.60 8.22 20.07
CA ALA A 272 -24.22 7.28 21.13
C ALA A 272 -22.70 7.09 21.26
N GLY A 273 -21.90 7.70 20.37
CA GLY A 273 -20.43 7.65 20.42
C GLY A 273 -19.83 6.50 19.61
N GLY A 274 -18.68 5.98 20.07
CA GLY A 274 -17.91 4.96 19.33
C GLY A 274 -17.13 5.50 18.13
N HIS A 275 -16.93 6.83 18.07
CA HIS A 275 -16.20 7.49 17.01
C HIS A 275 -14.69 7.39 17.24
N LYS A 276 -13.94 7.08 16.18
CA LYS A 276 -12.49 7.00 16.26
C LYS A 276 -11.88 8.31 15.78
N LEU A 277 -11.12 8.96 16.64
CA LEU A 277 -10.33 10.14 16.30
C LEU A 277 -8.88 9.75 16.08
N GLY A 278 -8.24 10.42 15.14
CA GLY A 278 -6.85 10.18 14.76
C GLY A 278 -6.11 11.48 14.53
N LEU A 279 -4.84 11.52 14.93
CA LEU A 279 -3.95 12.65 14.75
C LEU A 279 -2.64 12.14 14.17
N GLY A 280 -2.18 12.75 13.08
CA GLY A 280 -0.89 12.46 12.45
C GLY A 280 -0.05 13.72 12.39
N LEU A 281 1.20 13.64 12.84
CA LEU A 281 2.20 14.68 12.65
C LEU A 281 3.35 14.10 11.85
N GLU A 282 3.63 14.68 10.69
CA GLU A 282 4.76 14.30 9.84
C GLU A 282 5.74 15.47 9.77
N PHE A 283 7.00 15.19 10.09
CA PHE A 283 8.12 16.11 9.93
C PHE A 283 9.05 15.55 8.84
N GLU A 284 9.38 16.39 7.88
CA GLU A 284 10.23 16.09 6.73
C GLU A 284 11.34 17.14 6.67
N ALA A 285 12.59 16.66 6.66
CA ALA A 285 13.80 17.47 6.60
C ALA A 285 14.79 16.91 5.56
#